data_AF-A0A935I480-F1
#
_entry.id   AF-A0A935I480-F1
#
_cell.length_a   1.000
_cell.length_b   1.000
_cell.length_c   1.000
_cell.angle_alpha   90.00
_cell.angle_beta   90.00
_cell.angle_gamma   90.00
#
_symmetry.space_group_name_H-M   'P 1'
#
loop_
_entity.id
_entity.type
_entity.pdbx_description
1 polymer ?
#
loop_
_entity_poly.entity_id
_entity_poly.type
_entity_poly.pdbx_seq_one_letter_code
_entity_poly.pdbx_strand_id
1 'polypeptide(L)'
;MRKIIFFWILLLVRPQAQDLHIQSKDLPCVNKHFNLMIHIVVDSLRKPGIDVSTIMGTITGANYHFAPICASFSVCGVDTIHNYAFDSIEDMDKRNELLALHQKPNVINVYYVDYILTPSVCGLSGLGTLIKKSCPGSITHEFGHLFGLAHTFEGNGIELVNGANCDVAGDGICDTPSDPFVPDSPPGKYATGCEFVFTGKDANGEYYQPDIGNIMSYYGCDCGFTREQYLVMANTIVNSFINLW
;
A
#
# COMPACT_ATOMS: atom_id res chain seq x y z
N MET A 1 51.44 29.37 -23.06
CA MET A 1 50.65 29.13 -21.84
C MET A 1 49.33 28.47 -22.23
N ARG A 2 49.21 27.15 -22.06
CA ARG A 2 48.02 26.37 -22.45
C ARG A 2 47.39 25.83 -21.16
N LYS A 3 46.25 26.38 -20.75
CA LYS A 3 45.53 25.95 -19.53
C LYS A 3 44.80 24.65 -19.83
N ILE A 4 45.11 23.59 -19.09
CA ILE A 4 44.37 22.32 -19.11
C ILE A 4 43.35 22.43 -17.98
N ILE A 5 42.06 22.38 -18.33
CA ILE A 5 40.95 22.36 -17.38
C ILE A 5 40.60 20.89 -17.13
N PHE A 6 40.78 20.42 -15.89
CA PHE A 6 40.31 19.11 -15.46
C PHE A 6 38.83 19.21 -15.10
N PHE A 7 37.97 18.57 -15.89
CA PHE A 7 36.56 18.40 -15.57
C PHE A 7 36.42 17.20 -14.62
N TRP A 8 36.13 17.46 -13.35
CA TRP A 8 35.72 16.41 -12.41
C TRP A 8 34.25 16.11 -12.64
N ILE A 9 33.96 14.96 -13.23
CA ILE A 9 32.60 14.42 -13.30
C ILE A 9 32.28 13.84 -11.91
N LEU A 10 31.50 14.58 -11.12
CA LEU A 10 30.85 14.01 -9.94
C LEU A 10 29.78 13.02 -10.42
N LEU A 11 30.10 11.72 -10.33
CA LEU A 11 29.11 10.65 -10.37
C LEU A 11 28.21 10.79 -9.14
N LEU A 12 27.01 11.32 -9.35
CA LEU A 12 25.92 11.24 -8.38
C LEU A 12 25.47 9.76 -8.30
N VAL A 13 26.04 9.03 -7.35
CA VAL A 13 25.48 7.75 -6.92
C VAL A 13 24.20 8.06 -6.16
N ARG A 14 23.04 7.79 -6.78
CA ARG A 14 21.78 7.75 -6.03
C ARG A 14 21.86 6.56 -5.08
N PRO A 15 21.57 6.73 -3.78
CA PRO A 15 21.44 5.58 -2.90
C PRO A 15 20.27 4.73 -3.43
N GLN A 16 20.58 3.51 -3.85
CA GLN A 16 19.58 2.47 -4.05
C GLN A 16 19.01 2.17 -2.66
N ALA A 17 17.70 2.36 -2.48
CA ALA A 17 17.02 1.86 -1.29
C ALA A 17 17.39 0.37 -1.16
N GLN A 18 17.89 -0.03 0.00
CA GLN A 18 18.16 -1.44 0.25
C GLN A 18 16.85 -2.20 0.09
N ASP A 19 16.82 -3.16 -0.84
CA ASP A 19 15.69 -4.06 -1.02
C ASP A 19 15.39 -4.71 0.33
N LEU A 20 14.18 -4.45 0.83
CA LEU A 20 13.70 -4.96 2.09
C LEU A 20 13.70 -6.48 2.06
N HIS A 21 14.64 -7.10 2.78
CA HIS A 21 14.76 -8.53 3.04
C HIS A 21 14.51 -9.48 1.85
N ILE A 22 14.76 -9.06 0.61
CA ILE A 22 14.85 -9.97 -0.55
C ILE A 22 16.20 -10.66 -0.44
N GLN A 23 16.29 -11.67 0.43
CA GLN A 23 17.51 -12.44 0.71
C GLN A 23 18.02 -13.19 -0.53
N SER A 24 18.52 -12.50 -1.57
CA SER A 24 19.15 -13.06 -2.79
C SER A 24 18.49 -14.34 -3.33
N LYS A 25 17.17 -14.45 -3.20
CA LYS A 25 16.35 -15.61 -3.52
C LYS A 25 15.36 -15.17 -4.57
N ASP A 26 15.27 -15.92 -5.64
CA ASP A 26 14.36 -15.61 -6.74
C ASP A 26 12.91 -15.50 -6.24
N LEU A 27 12.23 -14.45 -6.68
CA LEU A 27 10.80 -14.24 -6.50
C LEU A 27 10.04 -14.81 -7.71
N PRO A 28 8.81 -15.33 -7.53
CA PRO A 28 7.99 -15.81 -8.64
C PRO A 28 7.52 -14.63 -9.51
N CYS A 29 7.63 -14.79 -10.83
CA CYS A 29 7.02 -13.87 -11.77
C CYS A 29 5.62 -14.35 -12.19
N VAL A 30 4.59 -13.59 -11.81
CA VAL A 30 3.20 -13.90 -12.13
C VAL A 30 2.83 -13.51 -13.57
N ASN A 31 3.61 -12.62 -14.19
CA ASN A 31 3.39 -12.10 -15.55
C ASN A 31 1.95 -11.61 -15.75
N LYS A 32 1.46 -10.79 -14.81
CA LYS A 32 0.13 -10.20 -14.87
C LYS A 32 0.19 -8.70 -15.09
N HIS A 33 -0.69 -8.25 -15.96
CA HIS A 33 -0.95 -6.86 -16.21
C HIS A 33 -2.42 -6.58 -15.92
N PHE A 34 -2.67 -5.68 -14.98
CA PHE A 34 -4.00 -5.28 -14.54
C PHE A 34 -4.39 -3.94 -15.17
N ASN A 35 -5.62 -3.87 -15.67
CA ASN A 35 -6.21 -2.64 -16.17
C ASN A 35 -6.96 -1.95 -15.03
N LEU A 36 -6.76 -0.64 -14.89
CA LEU A 36 -7.40 0.18 -13.88
C LEU A 36 -8.46 1.09 -14.52
N MET A 37 -9.65 1.11 -13.93
CA MET A 37 -10.63 2.16 -14.15
C MET A 37 -10.61 3.12 -12.96
N ILE A 38 -10.26 4.37 -13.23
CA ILE A 38 -10.20 5.42 -12.21
C ILE A 38 -11.53 6.18 -12.20
N HIS A 39 -12.16 6.25 -11.04
CA HIS A 39 -13.39 6.98 -10.81
C HIS A 39 -13.10 8.16 -9.87
N ILE A 40 -13.27 9.39 -10.34
CA ILE A 40 -13.06 10.58 -9.50
C ILE A 40 -14.42 11.13 -9.10
N VAL A 41 -14.76 11.08 -7.82
CA VAL A 41 -15.99 11.71 -7.32
C VAL A 41 -15.74 13.20 -7.14
N VAL A 42 -16.69 14.06 -7.54
CA VAL A 42 -16.54 15.51 -7.35
C VAL A 42 -17.13 15.97 -6.02
N ASP A 43 -16.62 17.09 -5.50
CA ASP A 43 -17.19 17.74 -4.32
C ASP A 43 -18.54 18.42 -4.62
N SER A 44 -19.15 19.04 -3.60
CA SER A 44 -20.42 19.78 -3.73
C SER A 44 -20.35 20.99 -4.67
N LEU A 45 -19.14 21.47 -4.99
CA LEU A 45 -18.87 22.52 -5.96
C LEU A 45 -18.49 21.97 -7.34
N ARG A 46 -18.62 20.65 -7.54
CA ARG A 46 -18.28 19.89 -8.75
C ARG A 46 -16.80 19.93 -9.12
N LYS A 47 -15.92 20.10 -8.14
CA LYS A 47 -14.47 20.03 -8.32
C LYS A 47 -13.95 18.61 -8.04
N PRO A 48 -12.98 18.11 -8.81
CA PRO A 48 -12.44 16.76 -8.62
C PRO A 48 -11.64 16.61 -7.33
N GLY A 49 -10.99 17.68 -6.84
CA GLY A 49 -10.19 17.66 -5.61
C GLY A 49 -8.85 16.89 -5.72
N ILE A 50 -8.54 16.31 -6.88
CA ILE A 50 -7.26 15.65 -7.18
C ILE A 50 -6.98 15.73 -8.69
N ASP A 51 -5.70 15.92 -9.04
CA ASP A 51 -5.26 15.94 -10.43
C ASP A 51 -4.96 14.52 -10.94
N VAL A 52 -5.35 14.24 -12.19
CA VAL A 52 -5.06 12.96 -12.86
C VAL A 52 -3.56 12.68 -12.93
N SER A 53 -2.71 13.72 -13.06
CA SER A 53 -1.25 13.57 -13.05
C SER A 53 -0.73 13.02 -11.72
N THR A 54 -1.32 13.43 -10.59
CA THR A 54 -0.99 12.90 -9.26
C THR A 54 -1.34 11.42 -9.18
N ILE A 55 -2.52 11.03 -9.66
CA ILE A 55 -2.96 9.63 -9.73
C ILE A 55 -1.99 8.80 -10.57
N MET A 56 -1.63 9.26 -11.77
CA MET A 56 -0.66 8.55 -12.62
C MET A 56 0.72 8.42 -11.97
N GLY A 57 1.13 9.41 -11.18
CA GLY A 57 2.35 9.35 -10.38
C GLY A 57 2.33 8.23 -9.33
N THR A 58 1.21 8.06 -8.62
CA THR A 58 1.10 7.01 -7.59
C THR A 58 0.99 5.61 -8.22
N ILE A 59 0.36 5.47 -9.38
CA ILE A 59 0.38 4.22 -10.18
C ILE A 59 1.78 3.87 -10.67
N THR A 60 2.62 4.87 -10.97
CA THR A 60 4.04 4.63 -11.30
C THR A 60 4.79 4.07 -10.09
N GLY A 61 4.54 4.60 -8.89
CA GLY A 61 5.07 4.06 -7.64
C GLY A 61 4.60 2.63 -7.37
N ALA A 62 3.31 2.34 -7.54
CA ALA A 62 2.79 0.98 -7.40
C ALA A 62 3.48 0.01 -8.38
N ASN A 63 3.62 0.39 -9.66
CA ASN A 63 4.34 -0.44 -10.63
C ASN A 63 5.79 -0.73 -10.21
N TYR A 64 6.48 0.23 -9.60
CA TYR A 64 7.84 0.01 -9.07
C TYR A 64 7.85 -1.08 -7.99
N HIS A 65 6.96 -0.99 -7.00
CA HIS A 65 6.93 -1.94 -5.88
C HIS A 65 6.40 -3.33 -6.26
N PHE A 66 5.59 -3.45 -7.31
CA PHE A 66 5.04 -4.73 -7.79
C PHE A 66 5.87 -5.38 -8.91
N ALA A 67 6.83 -4.66 -9.50
CA ALA A 67 7.74 -5.18 -10.52
C ALA A 67 8.51 -6.45 -10.11
N PRO A 68 8.95 -6.64 -8.84
CA PRO A 68 9.69 -7.84 -8.44
C PRO A 68 8.95 -9.17 -8.65
N ILE A 69 7.62 -9.15 -8.68
CA ILE A 69 6.80 -10.34 -8.99
C ILE A 69 6.23 -10.31 -10.41
N CYS A 70 6.75 -9.47 -11.30
CA CYS A 70 6.24 -9.28 -12.66
C CYS A 70 4.73 -8.95 -12.71
N ALA A 71 4.24 -8.18 -11.74
CA ALA A 71 2.90 -7.60 -11.74
C ALA A 71 2.97 -6.12 -12.15
N SER A 72 2.01 -5.68 -12.94
CA SER A 72 1.96 -4.30 -13.46
C SER A 72 0.53 -3.79 -13.63
N PHE A 73 0.40 -2.47 -13.69
CA PHE A 73 -0.87 -1.76 -13.74
C PHE A 73 -0.83 -0.67 -14.80
N SER A 74 -1.92 -0.51 -15.55
CA SER A 74 -2.12 0.66 -16.41
C SER A 74 -3.55 1.19 -16.29
N VAL A 75 -3.69 2.50 -16.41
CA VAL A 75 -5.01 3.14 -16.43
C VAL A 75 -5.59 3.03 -17.83
N CYS A 76 -6.69 2.30 -17.96
CA CYS A 76 -7.41 2.14 -19.24
C CYS A 76 -8.56 3.15 -19.41
N GLY A 77 -8.95 3.82 -18.33
CA GLY A 77 -9.99 4.83 -18.35
C GLY A 77 -10.02 5.66 -17.07
N VAL A 78 -10.49 6.90 -17.22
CA VAL A 78 -10.81 7.80 -16.12
C VAL A 78 -12.20 8.34 -16.36
N ASP A 79 -13.09 8.25 -15.39
CA ASP A 79 -14.37 8.95 -15.42
C ASP A 79 -14.58 9.80 -14.17
N THR A 80 -15.68 10.55 -14.19
CA THR A 80 -16.06 11.46 -13.12
C THR A 80 -17.46 11.12 -12.65
N ILE A 81 -17.60 10.90 -11.34
CA ILE A 81 -18.88 10.69 -10.69
C ILE A 81 -19.39 12.03 -10.20
N HIS A 82 -20.44 12.54 -10.85
CA HIS A 82 -21.00 13.87 -10.57
C HIS A 82 -21.91 13.92 -9.34
N ASN A 83 -22.35 12.77 -8.83
CA ASN A 83 -23.12 12.71 -7.59
C ASN A 83 -22.18 12.87 -6.39
N TYR A 84 -22.00 14.11 -5.94
CA TYR A 84 -21.10 14.46 -4.83
C TYR A 84 -21.47 13.79 -3.50
N ALA A 85 -22.66 13.22 -3.36
CA ALA A 85 -23.02 12.44 -2.16
C ALA A 85 -22.15 11.19 -1.97
N PHE A 86 -21.43 10.75 -3.01
CA PHE A 86 -20.43 9.67 -2.92
C PHE A 86 -19.02 10.17 -2.59
N ASP A 87 -18.81 11.49 -2.44
CA ASP A 87 -17.49 12.02 -2.08
C ASP A 87 -17.18 11.79 -0.60
N SER A 88 -18.19 11.40 0.18
CA SER A 88 -18.07 10.92 1.55
C SER A 88 -18.66 9.52 1.66
N ILE A 89 -17.83 8.55 2.02
CA ILE A 89 -18.20 7.14 2.23
C ILE A 89 -18.17 6.88 3.74
N GLU A 90 -19.30 7.11 4.40
CA GLU A 90 -19.40 7.09 5.86
C GLU A 90 -19.56 5.66 6.42
N ASP A 91 -20.09 4.74 5.62
CA ASP A 91 -20.32 3.36 5.99
C ASP A 91 -20.20 2.40 4.78
N MET A 92 -20.33 1.10 5.07
CA MET A 92 -20.21 0.04 4.08
C MET A 92 -21.42 -0.04 3.13
N ASP A 93 -22.60 0.41 3.55
CA ASP A 93 -23.79 0.44 2.68
C ASP A 93 -23.61 1.49 1.58
N LYS A 94 -23.07 2.65 1.93
CA LYS A 94 -22.75 3.71 0.97
C LYS A 94 -21.66 3.28 -0.01
N ARG A 95 -20.65 2.56 0.48
CA ARG A 95 -19.65 1.91 -0.37
C ARG A 95 -20.31 0.95 -1.34
N ASN A 96 -21.16 0.05 -0.86
CA ASN A 96 -21.82 -0.96 -1.71
C ASN A 96 -22.71 -0.30 -2.78
N GLU A 97 -23.41 0.78 -2.45
CA GLU A 97 -24.17 1.58 -3.41
C GLU A 97 -23.28 2.18 -4.50
N LEU A 98 -22.17 2.83 -4.12
CA LEU A 98 -21.18 3.39 -5.06
C LEU A 98 -20.68 2.31 -6.02
N LEU A 99 -20.26 1.17 -5.48
CA LEU A 99 -19.71 0.06 -6.25
C LEU A 99 -20.75 -0.50 -7.23
N ALA A 100 -21.97 -0.78 -6.77
CA ALA A 100 -23.05 -1.33 -7.58
C ALA A 100 -23.43 -0.43 -8.78
N LEU A 101 -23.30 0.89 -8.63
CA LEU A 101 -23.68 1.86 -9.67
C LEU A 101 -22.55 2.14 -10.67
N HIS A 102 -21.29 2.08 -10.24
CA HIS A 102 -20.18 2.65 -10.99
C HIS A 102 -19.08 1.67 -11.39
N GLN A 103 -19.03 0.46 -10.82
CA GLN A 103 -18.02 -0.53 -11.18
C GLN A 103 -18.05 -0.89 -12.67
N LYS A 104 -16.87 -1.12 -13.23
CA LYS A 104 -16.65 -1.63 -14.59
C LYS A 104 -16.13 -3.06 -14.55
N PRO A 105 -16.63 -3.91 -15.46
CA PRO A 105 -16.24 -5.32 -15.52
C PRO A 105 -14.81 -5.54 -15.96
N ASN A 106 -14.18 -6.58 -15.41
CA ASN A 106 -12.84 -7.09 -15.78
C ASN A 106 -11.69 -6.08 -15.61
N VAL A 107 -11.84 -5.09 -14.74
CA VAL A 107 -10.81 -4.11 -14.40
C VAL A 107 -10.79 -3.88 -12.89
N ILE A 108 -9.65 -3.42 -12.36
CA ILE A 108 -9.59 -2.94 -10.97
C ILE A 108 -10.22 -1.55 -10.94
N ASN A 109 -11.31 -1.41 -10.19
CA ASN A 109 -11.99 -0.13 -10.01
C ASN A 109 -11.38 0.61 -8.82
N VAL A 110 -10.86 1.82 -9.06
CA VAL A 110 -10.26 2.69 -8.05
C VAL A 110 -11.04 3.99 -7.94
N TYR A 111 -11.58 4.28 -6.75
CA TYR A 111 -12.43 5.43 -6.47
C TYR A 111 -11.67 6.46 -5.64
N TYR A 112 -11.61 7.70 -6.11
CA TYR A 112 -11.05 8.82 -5.36
C TYR A 112 -12.17 9.65 -4.72
N VAL A 113 -12.19 9.64 -3.38
CA VAL A 113 -13.21 10.29 -2.53
C VAL A 113 -12.55 11.16 -1.45
N ASP A 114 -13.27 12.10 -0.84
CA ASP A 114 -12.73 12.98 0.19
C ASP A 114 -12.78 12.38 1.61
N TYR A 115 -13.72 11.47 1.88
CA TYR A 115 -13.88 10.84 3.18
C TYR A 115 -14.19 9.34 3.09
N ILE A 116 -13.54 8.54 3.94
CA ILE A 116 -13.71 7.09 4.04
C ILE A 116 -13.76 6.72 5.53
N LEU A 117 -14.94 6.28 5.97
CA LEU A 117 -15.27 5.73 7.29
C LEU A 117 -14.91 6.62 8.50
N THR A 118 -15.40 6.23 9.67
CA THR A 118 -15.01 6.82 10.96
C THR A 118 -14.40 5.73 11.86
N PRO A 119 -13.16 5.89 12.38
CA PRO A 119 -12.22 6.98 12.10
C PRO A 119 -11.79 7.01 10.62
N SER A 120 -11.39 8.19 10.14
CA SER A 120 -11.09 8.37 8.71
C SER A 120 -9.80 7.67 8.32
N VAL A 121 -9.88 6.84 7.28
CA VAL A 121 -8.74 6.11 6.71
C VAL A 121 -8.30 6.68 5.36
N CYS A 122 -7.09 6.31 4.92
CA CYS A 122 -6.54 6.75 3.64
C CYS A 122 -6.93 5.88 2.44
N GLY A 123 -7.41 4.66 2.70
CA GLY A 123 -7.91 3.79 1.68
C GLY A 123 -8.70 2.63 2.26
N LEU A 124 -9.36 1.88 1.37
CA LEU A 124 -10.05 0.65 1.70
C LEU A 124 -10.16 -0.22 0.44
N SER A 125 -9.57 -1.42 0.48
CA SER A 125 -9.57 -2.37 -0.63
C SER A 125 -10.64 -3.48 -0.54
N GLY A 126 -10.82 -4.25 -1.62
CA GLY A 126 -11.81 -5.33 -1.73
C GLY A 126 -12.39 -5.44 -3.15
N LEU A 127 -13.72 -5.61 -3.28
CA LEU A 127 -14.39 -5.64 -4.60
C LEU A 127 -14.18 -4.34 -5.42
N GLY A 128 -13.88 -3.23 -4.75
CA GLY A 128 -13.32 -2.02 -5.34
C GLY A 128 -12.43 -1.31 -4.31
N THR A 129 -11.45 -0.57 -4.81
CA THR A 129 -10.45 0.14 -4.00
C THR A 129 -10.86 1.59 -3.86
N LEU A 130 -11.04 2.07 -2.63
CA LEU A 130 -11.26 3.48 -2.33
C LEU A 130 -9.94 4.10 -1.89
N ILE A 131 -9.66 5.30 -2.37
CA ILE A 131 -8.49 6.10 -2.02
C ILE A 131 -8.95 7.49 -1.63
N LYS A 132 -8.51 7.95 -0.45
CA LYS A 132 -8.79 9.30 -0.01
C LYS A 132 -7.94 10.29 -0.81
N LYS A 133 -8.56 11.32 -1.39
CA LYS A 133 -7.90 12.30 -2.26
C LYS A 133 -6.70 13.00 -1.61
N SER A 134 -6.74 13.20 -0.29
CA SER A 134 -5.66 13.86 0.45
C SER A 134 -4.45 12.95 0.76
N CYS A 135 -4.55 11.64 0.52
CA CYS A 135 -3.44 10.69 0.66
C CYS A 135 -3.42 9.68 -0.50
N PRO A 136 -3.20 10.15 -1.75
CA PRO A 136 -3.26 9.29 -2.93
C PRO A 136 -2.14 8.24 -2.99
N GLY A 137 -1.10 8.38 -2.15
CA GLY A 137 -0.01 7.43 -2.00
C GLY A 137 -0.41 6.09 -1.38
N SER A 138 -1.56 6.00 -0.70
CA SER A 138 -2.06 4.74 -0.12
C SER A 138 -2.37 3.67 -1.15
N ILE A 139 -2.39 3.99 -2.45
CA ILE A 139 -2.75 3.02 -3.49
C ILE A 139 -1.87 1.76 -3.51
N THR A 140 -0.57 1.89 -3.23
CA THR A 140 0.32 0.72 -3.18
C THR A 140 -0.02 -0.18 -2.01
N HIS A 141 -0.36 0.41 -0.86
CA HIS A 141 -0.82 -0.28 0.34
C HIS A 141 -2.16 -1.01 0.09
N GLU A 142 -3.14 -0.31 -0.49
CA GLU A 142 -4.44 -0.91 -0.81
C GLU A 142 -4.36 -2.01 -1.89
N PHE A 143 -3.37 -1.93 -2.79
CA PHE A 143 -3.10 -3.02 -3.71
C PHE A 143 -2.46 -4.20 -2.99
N GLY A 144 -1.62 -3.99 -1.97
CA GLY A 144 -1.16 -5.06 -1.07
C GLY A 144 -2.34 -5.82 -0.46
N HIS A 145 -3.34 -5.11 0.09
CA HIS A 145 -4.58 -5.72 0.57
C HIS A 145 -5.37 -6.43 -0.53
N LEU A 146 -5.48 -5.84 -1.72
CA LEU A 146 -6.16 -6.46 -2.87
C LEU A 146 -5.57 -7.83 -3.21
N PHE A 147 -4.26 -8.00 -3.00
CA PHE A 147 -3.53 -9.23 -3.24
C PHE A 147 -3.28 -10.07 -1.98
N GLY A 148 -4.03 -9.80 -0.91
CA GLY A 148 -4.16 -10.71 0.24
C GLY A 148 -3.22 -10.44 1.40
N LEU A 149 -2.53 -9.30 1.42
CA LEU A 149 -1.75 -8.90 2.61
C LEU A 149 -2.66 -8.29 3.67
N ALA A 150 -2.39 -8.60 4.94
CA ALA A 150 -2.90 -7.85 6.09
C ALA A 150 -1.95 -6.69 6.42
N HIS A 151 -2.36 -5.80 7.33
CA HIS A 151 -1.41 -4.90 7.96
C HIS A 151 -0.41 -5.69 8.82
N THR A 152 0.83 -5.22 8.94
CA THR A 152 1.89 -5.89 9.72
C THR A 152 1.54 -6.16 11.19
N PHE A 153 0.66 -5.34 11.77
CA PHE A 153 0.19 -5.45 13.16
C PHE A 153 -1.17 -6.16 13.30
N GLU A 154 -1.78 -6.61 12.21
CA GLU A 154 -3.12 -7.19 12.21
C GLU A 154 -3.10 -8.72 12.12
N GLY A 155 -3.86 -9.36 13.00
CA GLY A 155 -4.20 -10.77 12.91
C GLY A 155 -4.48 -11.37 14.28
N ASN A 156 -4.17 -12.65 14.46
CA ASN A 156 -4.59 -13.40 15.64
C ASN A 156 -3.59 -13.28 16.80
N GLY A 157 -3.80 -12.28 17.66
CA GLY A 157 -2.99 -12.10 18.86
C GLY A 157 -1.64 -11.43 18.59
N ILE A 158 -0.83 -11.33 19.64
CA ILE A 158 0.45 -10.61 19.60
C ILE A 158 1.55 -11.56 19.13
N GLU A 159 2.23 -11.20 18.04
CA GLU A 159 3.41 -11.92 17.56
C GLU A 159 4.59 -11.68 18.51
N LEU A 160 5.30 -12.74 18.87
CA LEU A 160 6.51 -12.68 19.69
C LEU A 160 7.69 -12.22 18.83
N VAL A 161 8.60 -11.44 19.42
CA VAL A 161 9.73 -10.83 18.69
C VAL A 161 10.65 -11.89 18.08
N ASN A 162 10.75 -13.06 18.70
CA ASN A 162 11.54 -14.18 18.21
C ASN A 162 10.85 -15.01 17.10
N GLY A 163 9.65 -14.63 16.66
CA GLY A 163 8.92 -15.29 15.58
C GLY A 163 8.35 -16.67 15.94
N ALA A 164 8.34 -17.08 17.21
CA ALA A 164 7.89 -18.42 17.59
C ALA A 164 6.40 -18.71 17.26
N ASN A 165 5.60 -17.67 16.99
CA ASN A 165 4.19 -17.77 16.62
C ASN A 165 3.83 -16.95 15.35
N CYS A 166 4.81 -16.59 14.51
CA CYS A 166 4.58 -15.76 13.32
C CYS A 166 3.57 -16.38 12.33
N ASP A 167 3.48 -17.71 12.23
CA ASP A 167 2.52 -18.38 11.36
C ASP A 167 1.04 -18.18 11.78
N VAL A 168 0.80 -17.73 13.01
CA VAL A 168 -0.55 -17.69 13.62
C VAL A 168 -0.87 -16.40 14.37
N ALA A 169 0.07 -15.46 14.46
CA ALA A 169 -0.07 -14.16 15.11
C ALA A 169 0.54 -13.06 14.23
N GLY A 170 0.25 -11.79 14.56
CA GLY A 170 0.59 -10.70 13.64
C GLY A 170 -0.08 -10.91 12.29
N ASP A 171 0.57 -10.52 11.21
CA ASP A 171 0.06 -10.65 9.83
C ASP A 171 0.14 -12.06 9.24
N GLY A 172 0.63 -13.04 10.02
CA GLY A 172 0.75 -14.44 9.59
C GLY A 172 1.92 -14.69 8.64
N ILE A 173 2.89 -13.76 8.59
CA ILE A 173 4.06 -13.81 7.72
C ILE A 173 5.30 -13.80 8.62
N CYS A 174 6.29 -14.66 8.36
CA CYS A 174 7.39 -14.89 9.30
C CYS A 174 8.64 -14.07 8.99
N ASP A 175 8.73 -13.48 7.80
CA ASP A 175 9.79 -12.53 7.45
C ASP A 175 9.39 -11.06 7.66
N THR A 176 8.16 -10.80 8.10
CA THR A 176 7.69 -9.54 8.66
C THR A 176 7.94 -9.54 10.17
N PRO A 177 8.81 -8.66 10.70
CA PRO A 177 9.04 -8.63 12.14
C PRO A 177 7.82 -8.15 12.91
N SER A 178 7.56 -8.76 14.07
CA SER A 178 6.48 -8.39 15.00
C SER A 178 6.29 -6.88 15.17
N ASP A 179 5.07 -6.43 14.87
CA ASP A 179 4.66 -5.04 14.87
C ASP A 179 3.72 -4.71 16.05
N PRO A 180 4.17 -3.89 17.04
CA PRO A 180 3.38 -3.58 18.23
C PRO A 180 2.42 -2.40 18.02
N PHE A 181 2.22 -1.95 16.79
CA PHE A 181 1.29 -0.86 16.51
C PHE A 181 -0.12 -1.21 17.00
N VAL A 182 -0.74 -0.28 17.71
CA VAL A 182 -2.12 -0.43 18.19
C VAL A 182 -2.98 0.53 17.39
N PRO A 183 -4.02 0.05 16.69
CA PRO A 183 -4.97 0.91 15.99
C PRO A 183 -5.46 2.08 16.85
N ASP A 184 -5.68 3.24 16.22
CA ASP A 184 -6.04 4.52 16.85
C ASP A 184 -4.97 5.15 17.76
N SER A 185 -3.82 4.51 17.96
CA SER A 185 -2.70 5.16 18.64
C SER A 185 -1.99 6.15 17.70
N PRO A 186 -1.48 7.28 18.22
CA PRO A 186 -0.76 8.25 17.40
C PRO A 186 0.53 7.62 16.84
N PRO A 187 0.76 7.63 15.51
CA PRO A 187 1.95 7.02 14.91
C PRO A 187 3.28 7.54 15.48
N GLY A 188 3.32 8.83 15.87
CA GLY A 188 4.48 9.45 16.52
C GLY A 188 4.92 8.83 17.85
N LYS A 189 4.05 8.02 18.49
CA LYS A 189 4.42 7.21 19.66
C LYS A 189 5.40 6.09 19.30
N TYR A 190 5.32 5.59 18.07
CA TYR A 190 6.04 4.42 17.61
C TYR A 190 7.21 4.76 16.71
N ALA A 191 7.03 5.70 15.78
CA ALA A 191 8.06 6.10 14.84
C ALA A 191 8.17 7.62 14.71
N THR A 192 9.39 8.13 14.56
CA THR A 192 9.66 9.54 14.27
C THR A 192 10.75 9.62 13.20
N GLY A 193 10.48 10.31 12.09
CA GLY A 193 11.46 10.51 11.02
C GLY A 193 12.01 9.22 10.41
N CYS A 194 11.17 8.18 10.30
CA CYS A 194 11.58 6.84 9.86
C CYS A 194 12.64 6.20 10.78
N GLU A 195 12.48 6.40 12.09
CA GLU A 195 13.14 5.66 13.14
C GLU A 195 12.09 5.12 14.12
N PHE A 196 12.18 3.84 14.49
CA PHE A 196 11.32 3.25 15.50
C PHE A 196 11.80 3.64 16.90
N VAL A 197 10.96 4.33 17.67
CA VAL A 197 11.31 4.95 18.96
C VAL A 197 10.61 4.32 20.16
N PHE A 198 9.66 3.40 19.93
CA PHE A 198 8.92 2.76 21.00
C PHE A 198 9.77 1.68 21.71
N THR A 199 9.78 1.71 23.04
CA THR A 199 10.60 0.82 23.88
C THR A 199 9.78 -0.29 24.55
N GLY A 200 8.61 -0.61 24.00
CA GLY A 200 7.80 -1.73 24.46
C GLY A 200 8.48 -3.07 24.22
N LYS A 201 8.04 -4.08 24.98
CA LYS A 201 8.54 -5.43 24.92
C LYS A 201 7.40 -6.43 24.74
N ASP A 202 7.72 -7.58 24.16
CA ASP A 202 6.81 -8.70 24.10
C ASP A 202 6.70 -9.45 25.44
N ALA A 203 5.95 -10.56 25.44
CA ALA A 203 5.76 -11.38 26.63
C ALA A 203 7.04 -12.09 27.13
N ASN A 204 8.07 -12.20 26.29
CA ASN A 204 9.38 -12.76 26.63
C ASN A 204 10.37 -11.70 27.14
N GLY A 205 9.97 -10.42 27.11
CA GLY A 205 10.82 -9.31 27.53
C GLY A 205 11.79 -8.82 26.45
N GLU A 206 11.57 -9.23 25.20
CA GLU A 206 12.34 -8.82 24.03
C GLU A 206 11.75 -7.51 23.47
N TYR A 207 12.61 -6.57 23.05
CA TYR A 207 12.16 -5.29 22.50
C TYR A 207 11.65 -5.49 21.07
N TYR A 208 10.51 -4.85 20.75
CA TYR A 208 10.03 -4.84 19.38
C TYR A 208 10.96 -4.07 18.45
N GLN A 209 11.09 -4.56 17.22
CA GLN A 209 11.85 -3.92 16.17
C GLN A 209 11.16 -4.17 14.82
N PRO A 210 9.97 -3.57 14.59
CA PRO A 210 9.23 -3.77 13.36
C PRO A 210 9.97 -3.17 12.17
N ASP A 211 9.62 -3.66 10.99
CA ASP A 211 10.02 -3.02 9.74
C ASP A 211 9.15 -1.80 9.45
N ILE A 212 9.62 -0.63 9.89
CA ILE A 212 8.94 0.64 9.65
C ILE A 212 8.90 1.07 8.18
N GLY A 213 9.72 0.46 7.33
CA GLY A 213 9.72 0.67 5.89
C GLY A 213 8.72 -0.24 5.17
N ASN A 214 8.05 -1.15 5.88
CA ASN A 214 7.07 -2.03 5.27
C ASN A 214 5.87 -1.22 4.77
N ILE A 215 5.50 -1.40 3.50
CA ILE A 215 4.36 -0.71 2.89
C ILE A 215 3.05 -1.07 3.60
N MET A 216 2.92 -2.25 4.20
CA MET A 216 1.72 -2.67 4.94
C MET A 216 1.68 -2.20 6.40
N SER A 217 2.67 -1.39 6.83
CA SER A 217 2.67 -0.76 8.14
C SER A 217 1.99 0.62 8.13
N TYR A 218 1.73 1.19 9.31
CA TYR A 218 1.18 2.55 9.46
C TYR A 218 2.23 3.60 9.86
N TYR A 219 3.52 3.32 9.61
CA TYR A 219 4.62 4.22 9.96
C TYR A 219 4.91 5.28 8.88
N GLY A 220 4.44 5.09 7.65
CA GLY A 220 4.48 6.09 6.58
C GLY A 220 5.85 6.33 5.95
N CYS A 221 6.74 5.34 6.00
CA CYS A 221 8.08 5.39 5.40
C CYS A 221 8.21 4.60 4.09
N ASP A 222 7.29 3.65 3.85
CA ASP A 222 6.96 2.98 2.58
C ASP A 222 8.16 2.72 1.64
N CYS A 223 8.98 1.73 1.98
CA CYS A 223 10.15 1.31 1.21
C CYS A 223 9.89 0.08 0.33
N GLY A 224 9.09 -0.89 0.80
CA GLY A 224 8.84 -2.12 0.06
C GLY A 224 7.99 -3.15 0.79
N PHE A 225 7.87 -4.32 0.17
CA PHE A 225 7.30 -5.52 0.77
C PHE A 225 8.41 -6.51 1.12
N THR A 226 8.18 -7.38 2.10
CA THR A 226 9.08 -8.49 2.39
C THR A 226 8.96 -9.59 1.33
N ARG A 227 9.86 -10.57 1.39
CA ARG A 227 9.87 -11.67 0.42
C ARG A 227 8.62 -12.53 0.55
N GLU A 228 8.20 -12.89 1.76
CA GLU A 228 7.01 -13.72 1.95
C GLU A 228 5.72 -12.94 1.66
N GLN A 229 5.67 -11.63 1.90
CA GLN A 229 4.59 -10.78 1.37
C GLN A 229 4.49 -10.87 -0.17
N TYR A 230 5.62 -10.81 -0.88
CA TYR A 230 5.61 -11.05 -2.34
C TYR A 230 5.11 -12.45 -2.71
N LEU A 231 5.45 -13.49 -1.95
CA LEU A 231 4.97 -14.85 -2.18
C LEU A 231 3.46 -14.97 -1.97
N VAL A 232 2.92 -14.36 -0.90
CA VAL A 232 1.48 -14.31 -0.63
C VAL A 232 0.77 -13.62 -1.80
N MET A 233 1.21 -12.42 -2.19
CA MET A 233 0.61 -11.70 -3.31
C MET A 233 0.67 -12.49 -4.62
N ALA A 234 1.82 -13.09 -4.93
CA ALA A 234 1.97 -13.89 -6.14
C ALA A 234 1.04 -15.12 -6.14
N ASN A 235 0.93 -15.80 -5.00
CA ASN A 235 0.02 -16.91 -4.82
C ASN A 235 -1.44 -16.49 -4.98
N THR A 236 -1.84 -15.37 -4.37
CA THR A 236 -3.19 -14.81 -4.50
C THR A 236 -3.50 -14.49 -5.96
N ILE A 237 -2.61 -13.80 -6.66
CA ILE A 237 -2.79 -13.41 -8.06
C ILE A 237 -2.97 -14.63 -8.99
N VAL A 238 -2.26 -15.73 -8.73
CA VAL A 238 -2.30 -16.93 -9.59
C VAL A 238 -3.48 -17.84 -9.25
N ASN A 239 -3.84 -17.96 -7.98
CA ASN A 239 -4.78 -18.98 -7.50
C ASN A 239 -6.16 -18.46 -7.12
N SER A 240 -6.35 -17.15 -6.99
CA SER A 240 -7.67 -16.57 -6.76
C SER A 240 -8.23 -15.95 -8.03
N PHE A 241 -9.55 -16.07 -8.22
CA PHE A 241 -10.24 -15.10 -9.04
C PHE A 241 -10.26 -13.81 -8.25
N ILE A 242 -9.31 -12.92 -8.53
CA ILE A 242 -9.46 -11.52 -8.15
C ILE A 242 -10.78 -11.11 -8.81
N ASN A 243 -11.80 -10.87 -7.98
CA ASN A 243 -13.17 -10.66 -8.45
C ASN A 243 -13.29 -9.29 -9.13
N LEU A 244 -12.81 -9.22 -10.37
CA LEU A 244 -12.94 -8.10 -11.27
C LEU A 244 -14.32 -8.21 -11.95
N TRP A 245 -15.39 -8.02 -11.16
CA TRP A 245 -16.79 -8.11 -11.61
C TRP A 245 -17.10 -7.13 -12.72
#